data_AF-A0A2N6SXP0-F1
#
_entry.id   AF-A0A2N6SXP0-F1
#
_cell.length_a   1.000
_cell.length_b   1.000
_cell.length_c   1.000
_cell.angle_alpha   90.00
_cell.angle_beta   90.00
_cell.angle_gamma   90.00
#
_symmetry.space_group_name_H-M   'P 1'
#
loop_
_entity.id
_entity.type
_entity.pdbx_description
1 polymer ?
#
loop_
_entity_poly.entity_id
_entity_poly.type
_entity_poly.pdbx_seq_one_letter_code
_entity_poly.pdbx_strand_id
1 'polypeptide(L)'
;MTVRQNQAMAPDQAESAFSGQPGPEFRPAFRPGFLPALEGLRAVASLGIIGTHVAFQTGHDVGAMWERMLGRFDFFVAVFFTLSGFLLWRSHRAGQGGVVWRRRDGGTSGERGSTASGWAKYYRKRAARILPAYWVLVVLVLIALPVGQGANLRTWLTNLTLTQVFFADSLHGGLTHLWSLSVEVAFYVTLPLFAIALRWLDPMRRQGARIVALLGLSALSFGWVWLPLPYPDGVNPHIQPAAYFSWFAAGMILAEVESLAGSESARARRILEQAKRFARLRWLWIGVAVGALWLAAFMGPEGLVELSNWEFLRRTWCGLVFGAAIIGPWALAPESRVLTTPVMQALGRWSYGIFLWHMAMLSVAFPLLGVSIFDGHIVLVWLVTVALTIPMAAASYALVEEPARRWLGRVWANDARTTAPVAAS
;
A
#
# COMPACT_ATOMS: atom_id res chain seq x y z
N MET A 1 29.09 80.74 -39.78
CA MET A 1 28.14 79.95 -40.57
C MET A 1 27.13 79.33 -39.62
N THR A 2 25.90 79.82 -39.73
CA THR A 2 24.63 79.28 -39.22
C THR A 2 24.57 77.76 -39.52
N VAL A 3 24.11 76.88 -38.63
CA VAL A 3 22.72 76.40 -38.46
C VAL A 3 22.75 75.40 -37.26
N ARG A 4 22.10 75.68 -36.12
CA ARG A 4 20.79 75.13 -35.61
C ARG A 4 20.72 73.60 -35.59
N GLN A 5 20.31 72.91 -34.51
CA GLN A 5 19.13 73.07 -33.62
C GLN A 5 19.52 72.69 -32.16
N ASN A 6 19.29 73.58 -31.18
CA ASN A 6 18.13 73.70 -30.27
C ASN A 6 17.89 72.45 -29.39
N GLN A 7 18.24 72.49 -28.08
CA GLN A 7 17.48 73.04 -26.93
C GLN A 7 16.26 72.17 -26.57
N ALA A 8 15.92 71.84 -25.30
CA ALA A 8 16.43 72.20 -23.98
C ALA A 8 15.75 71.32 -22.90
N MET A 9 16.36 71.29 -21.71
CA MET A 9 15.78 71.25 -20.34
C MET A 9 14.68 70.26 -19.90
N ALA A 10 14.98 69.58 -18.78
CA ALA A 10 14.10 68.95 -17.76
C ALA A 10 12.97 69.87 -17.26
N PRO A 11 11.90 69.42 -16.52
CA PRO A 11 11.84 68.39 -15.46
C PRO A 11 10.49 67.59 -15.37
N ASP A 12 10.19 67.01 -14.19
CA ASP A 12 9.04 66.18 -13.73
C ASP A 12 9.16 64.66 -13.91
N GLN A 13 9.20 63.82 -12.86
CA GLN A 13 8.20 63.64 -11.78
C GLN A 13 6.77 63.53 -12.29
N ALA A 14 6.44 62.40 -12.93
CA ALA A 14 5.26 61.57 -12.63
C ALA A 14 4.95 60.68 -13.83
N GLU A 15 5.27 59.38 -13.74
CA GLU A 15 4.42 58.34 -14.33
C GLU A 15 4.78 56.93 -13.86
N SER A 16 3.86 56.35 -13.09
CA SER A 16 3.61 54.91 -12.87
C SER A 16 4.76 54.08 -12.22
N ALA A 17 4.75 53.81 -10.92
CA ALA A 17 3.72 53.08 -10.17
C ALA A 17 3.22 51.80 -10.86
N PHE A 18 4.11 50.95 -11.39
CA PHE A 18 3.82 49.54 -11.73
C PHE A 18 5.04 48.63 -11.57
N SER A 19 5.86 48.81 -10.53
CA SER A 19 6.77 47.74 -10.07
C SER A 19 6.02 46.85 -9.07
N GLY A 20 5.12 46.02 -9.60
CA GLY A 20 4.48 44.96 -8.84
C GLY A 20 5.54 44.08 -8.21
N GLN A 21 5.73 44.20 -6.89
CA GLN A 21 6.49 43.20 -6.15
C GLN A 21 5.92 41.83 -6.50
N PRO A 22 6.75 40.82 -6.80
CA PRO A 22 6.24 39.46 -6.88
C PRO A 22 5.61 39.15 -5.53
N GLY A 23 4.26 39.13 -5.51
CA GLY A 23 3.50 38.71 -4.34
C GLY A 23 4.00 37.33 -3.92
N PRO A 24 3.83 36.95 -2.63
CA PRO A 24 4.42 35.73 -2.09
C PRO A 24 4.11 34.57 -3.02
N GLU A 25 5.14 34.07 -3.71
CA GLU A 25 5.01 32.87 -4.54
C GLU A 25 4.50 31.79 -3.62
N PHE A 26 3.23 31.42 -3.80
CA PHE A 26 2.63 30.30 -3.11
C PHE A 26 3.36 29.04 -3.58
N ARG A 27 4.44 28.71 -2.87
CA ARG A 27 5.16 27.45 -3.03
C ARG A 27 4.14 26.35 -2.75
N PRO A 28 3.86 25.43 -3.69
CA PRO A 28 2.93 24.35 -3.42
C PRO A 28 3.38 23.60 -2.17
N ALA A 29 2.50 23.58 -1.17
CA ALA A 29 2.69 22.90 0.10
C ALA A 29 2.98 21.41 -0.15
N PHE A 30 4.12 20.93 0.37
CA PHE A 30 4.49 19.51 0.48
C PHE A 30 4.42 18.67 -0.81
N ARG A 31 5.60 18.40 -1.42
CA ARG A 31 5.77 17.33 -2.41
C ARG A 31 6.31 16.08 -1.72
N PRO A 32 5.55 14.99 -1.56
CA PRO A 32 6.05 13.76 -0.98
C PRO A 32 7.03 13.11 -1.96
N GLY A 33 8.31 13.12 -1.59
CA GLY A 33 9.34 12.35 -2.27
C GLY A 33 9.22 10.85 -1.99
N PHE A 34 9.92 10.05 -2.79
CA PHE A 34 10.13 8.62 -2.51
C PHE A 34 10.73 8.44 -1.10
N LEU A 35 10.27 7.42 -0.36
CA LEU A 35 10.76 7.10 0.97
C LEU A 35 11.52 5.76 0.94
N PRO A 36 12.85 5.79 0.79
CA PRO A 36 13.65 4.57 0.63
C PRO A 36 13.49 3.56 1.77
N ALA A 37 13.34 4.03 3.02
CA ALA A 37 13.15 3.14 4.16
C ALA A 37 11.86 2.30 4.05
N LEU A 38 10.78 2.86 3.50
CA LEU A 38 9.54 2.12 3.30
C LEU A 38 9.68 1.05 2.20
N GLU A 39 10.53 1.28 1.20
CA GLU A 39 10.89 0.26 0.21
C GLU A 39 11.62 -0.90 0.89
N GLY A 40 12.58 -0.61 1.77
CA GLY A 40 13.25 -1.63 2.58
C GLY A 40 12.29 -2.38 3.51
N LEU A 41 11.28 -1.73 4.08
CA LEU A 41 10.26 -2.43 4.89
C LEU A 41 9.42 -3.40 4.06
N ARG A 42 9.19 -3.12 2.76
CA ARG A 42 8.52 -4.08 1.88
C ARG A 42 9.32 -5.38 1.76
N ALA A 43 10.66 -5.29 1.69
CA ALA A 43 11.53 -6.46 1.69
C ALA A 43 11.35 -7.28 2.97
N VAL A 44 11.44 -6.62 4.14
CA VAL A 44 11.23 -7.27 5.45
C VAL A 44 9.86 -7.94 5.50
N ALA A 45 8.80 -7.24 5.08
CA ALA A 45 7.45 -7.79 5.09
C ALA A 45 7.30 -9.01 4.18
N SER A 46 7.84 -8.96 2.96
CA SER A 46 7.78 -10.10 2.05
C SER A 46 8.52 -11.33 2.58
N LEU A 47 9.69 -11.16 3.21
CA LEU A 47 10.44 -12.26 3.82
C LEU A 47 9.74 -12.80 5.08
N GLY A 48 9.10 -11.93 5.86
CA GLY A 48 8.26 -12.31 7.00
C GLY A 48 7.08 -13.19 6.57
N ILE A 49 6.41 -12.85 5.46
CA ILE A 49 5.33 -13.67 4.90
C ILE A 49 5.83 -15.07 4.48
N ILE A 50 7.03 -15.18 3.89
CA ILE A 50 7.64 -16.49 3.65
C ILE A 50 7.81 -17.25 4.97
N GLY A 51 8.26 -16.57 6.02
CA GLY A 51 8.38 -17.12 7.36
C GLY A 51 7.09 -17.77 7.87
N THR A 52 5.94 -17.09 7.80
CA THR A 52 4.67 -17.67 8.29
C THR A 52 4.24 -18.90 7.49
N HIS A 53 4.43 -18.90 6.17
CA HIS A 53 4.00 -20.00 5.32
C HIS A 53 4.91 -21.22 5.45
N VAL A 54 6.22 -20.99 5.57
CA VAL A 54 7.17 -22.07 5.87
C VAL A 54 6.90 -22.63 7.25
N ALA A 55 6.72 -21.79 8.28
CA ALA A 55 6.41 -22.24 9.63
C ALA A 55 5.17 -23.13 9.65
N PHE A 56 4.09 -22.69 8.99
CA PHE A 56 2.88 -23.50 8.83
C PHE A 56 3.14 -24.85 8.12
N GLN A 57 3.77 -24.84 6.95
CA GLN A 57 3.99 -26.08 6.18
C GLN A 57 5.06 -27.02 6.75
N THR A 58 5.83 -26.55 7.74
CA THR A 58 6.81 -27.37 8.48
C THR A 58 6.32 -27.77 9.87
N GLY A 59 5.12 -27.33 10.28
CA GLY A 59 4.54 -27.64 11.60
C GLY A 59 5.10 -26.82 12.76
N HIS A 60 5.84 -25.74 12.48
CA HIS A 60 6.41 -24.82 13.47
C HIS A 60 5.50 -23.60 13.73
N ASP A 61 4.18 -23.80 13.71
CA ASP A 61 3.16 -22.79 14.05
C ASP A 61 2.32 -23.17 15.29
N VAL A 62 2.60 -24.32 15.91
CA VAL A 62 1.96 -24.86 17.11
C VAL A 62 3.01 -25.17 18.18
N GLY A 63 2.60 -25.39 19.44
CA GLY A 63 3.53 -25.78 20.51
C GLY A 63 4.27 -24.59 21.15
N ALA A 64 5.58 -24.48 20.93
CA ALA A 64 6.38 -23.50 21.64
C ALA A 64 5.97 -22.06 21.28
N MET A 65 6.10 -21.12 22.23
CA MET A 65 5.67 -19.73 22.00
C MET A 65 6.34 -19.09 20.77
N TRP A 66 7.63 -19.38 20.53
CA TRP A 66 8.33 -18.84 19.37
C TRP A 66 7.81 -19.42 18.04
N GLU A 67 7.37 -20.68 18.01
CA GLU A 67 6.73 -21.33 16.86
C GLU A 67 5.36 -20.70 16.59
N ARG A 68 4.54 -20.57 17.64
CA ARG A 68 3.25 -19.89 17.56
C ARG A 68 3.39 -18.44 17.07
N MET A 69 4.45 -17.74 17.47
CA MET A 69 4.77 -16.40 16.98
C MET A 69 5.18 -16.39 15.50
N LEU A 70 5.88 -17.39 14.99
CA LEU A 70 6.18 -17.53 13.56
C LEU A 70 4.91 -17.73 12.73
N GLY A 71 3.93 -18.49 13.26
CA GLY A 71 2.59 -18.57 12.69
C GLY A 71 1.83 -17.23 12.65
N ARG A 72 2.29 -16.22 13.43
CA ARG A 72 1.74 -14.85 13.42
C ARG A 72 2.49 -13.88 12.51
N PHE A 73 3.49 -14.36 11.77
CA PHE A 73 4.14 -13.54 10.74
C PHE A 73 3.17 -13.22 9.57
N ASP A 74 1.96 -13.80 9.53
CA ASP A 74 0.87 -13.32 8.71
C ASP A 74 0.54 -11.83 8.94
N PHE A 75 0.88 -11.26 10.10
CA PHE A 75 0.76 -9.82 10.35
C PHE A 75 1.67 -8.95 9.47
N PHE A 76 2.65 -9.51 8.76
CA PHE A 76 3.36 -8.77 7.71
C PHE A 76 2.45 -8.40 6.53
N VAL A 77 1.28 -9.04 6.37
CA VAL A 77 0.20 -8.55 5.49
C VAL A 77 -0.34 -7.20 5.98
N ALA A 78 -0.50 -7.02 7.30
CA ALA A 78 -0.91 -5.73 7.87
C ALA A 78 0.11 -4.62 7.57
N VAL A 79 1.40 -4.94 7.52
CA VAL A 79 2.45 -4.00 7.10
C VAL A 79 2.24 -3.54 5.65
N PHE A 80 1.90 -4.45 4.73
CA PHE A 80 1.56 -4.07 3.35
C PHE A 80 0.29 -3.21 3.28
N PHE A 81 -0.77 -3.56 4.02
CA PHE A 81 -2.03 -2.79 4.02
C PHE A 81 -1.84 -1.39 4.61
N THR A 82 -1.15 -1.28 5.74
CA THR A 82 -0.79 0.00 6.36
C THR A 82 0.10 0.81 5.42
N LEU A 83 1.08 0.21 4.77
CA LEU A 83 1.92 0.91 3.78
C LEU A 83 1.10 1.41 2.59
N SER A 84 0.18 0.59 2.07
CA SER A 84 -0.69 0.95 0.96
C SER A 84 -1.62 2.10 1.33
N GLY A 85 -2.27 2.04 2.50
CA GLY A 85 -3.06 3.15 3.05
C GLY A 85 -2.24 4.43 3.17
N PHE A 86 -1.03 4.34 3.72
CA PHE A 86 -0.12 5.48 3.88
C PHE A 86 0.28 6.11 2.54
N LEU A 87 0.86 5.35 1.62
CA LEU A 87 1.37 5.87 0.35
C LEU A 87 0.25 6.44 -0.53
N LEU A 88 -0.91 5.79 -0.56
CA LEU A 88 -2.05 6.24 -1.33
C LEU A 88 -2.60 7.55 -0.80
N TRP A 89 -2.83 7.62 0.52
CA TRP A 89 -3.38 8.80 1.17
C TRP A 89 -2.42 9.99 1.13
N ARG A 90 -1.12 9.73 1.29
CA ARG A 90 -0.04 10.71 1.13
C ARG A 90 -0.01 11.29 -0.29
N SER A 91 -0.11 10.44 -1.31
CA SER A 91 -0.09 10.88 -2.72
C SER A 91 -1.34 11.68 -3.12
N HIS A 92 -2.48 11.37 -2.49
CA HIS A 92 -3.74 12.07 -2.71
C HIS A 92 -3.66 13.54 -2.28
N ARG A 93 -3.04 13.83 -1.13
CA ARG A 93 -2.83 15.22 -0.66
C ARG A 93 -1.90 16.04 -1.54
N ALA A 94 -0.91 15.41 -2.14
CA ALA A 94 0.13 16.09 -2.90
C ALA A 94 -0.27 16.53 -4.31
N GLY A 95 -1.53 16.33 -4.70
CA GLY A 95 -2.02 16.64 -6.05
C GLY A 95 -1.43 15.79 -7.18
N GLN A 96 -0.53 14.84 -6.88
CA GLN A 96 0.08 13.94 -7.88
C GLN A 96 -0.63 12.58 -8.02
N GLY A 97 -1.51 12.24 -7.07
CA GLY A 97 -2.26 10.97 -7.01
C GLY A 97 -3.41 10.83 -8.01
N GLY A 98 -3.55 11.72 -8.99
CA GLY A 98 -4.63 11.68 -9.98
C GLY A 98 -5.95 12.29 -9.51
N VAL A 99 -6.06 12.73 -8.26
CA VAL A 99 -7.22 13.50 -7.80
C VAL A 99 -6.82 14.96 -7.77
N VAL A 100 -6.99 15.61 -8.91
CA VAL A 100 -6.81 17.05 -9.03
C VAL A 100 -7.94 17.70 -8.27
N TRP A 101 -7.66 18.28 -7.10
CA TRP A 101 -8.47 19.36 -6.57
C TRP A 101 -7.60 20.59 -6.40
N ARG A 102 -7.17 21.11 -7.56
CA ARG A 102 -6.65 22.46 -7.63
C ARG A 102 -7.85 23.40 -7.60
N ARG A 103 -8.19 23.94 -6.43
CA ARG A 103 -8.90 25.23 -6.38
C ARG A 103 -7.90 26.27 -6.85
N ARG A 104 -7.84 26.47 -8.17
CA ARG A 104 -7.10 27.60 -8.75
C ARG A 104 -8.06 28.77 -8.75
N ASP A 105 -8.01 29.55 -7.67
CA ASP A 105 -8.43 30.95 -7.76
C ASP A 105 -7.39 31.65 -8.65
N GLY A 106 -7.83 32.18 -9.79
CA GLY A 106 -7.03 33.05 -10.67
C GLY A 106 -6.16 32.35 -11.73
N GLY A 107 -6.51 32.53 -13.00
CA GLY A 107 -5.62 32.28 -14.14
C GLY A 107 -6.26 31.46 -15.25
N THR A 108 -6.81 32.18 -16.23
CA THR A 108 -7.25 31.74 -17.56
C THR A 108 -6.21 30.88 -18.28
N SER A 109 -6.51 29.58 -18.47
CA SER A 109 -6.26 28.78 -19.69
C SER A 109 -6.46 27.28 -19.42
N GLY A 110 -7.61 26.75 -19.84
CA GLY A 110 -7.62 25.74 -20.90
C GLY A 110 -7.52 24.24 -20.62
N GLU A 111 -7.22 23.70 -19.44
CA GLU A 111 -7.25 22.24 -19.24
C GLU A 111 -8.04 21.82 -18.00
N ARG A 112 -9.37 21.78 -18.15
CA ARG A 112 -10.28 21.09 -17.22
C ARG A 112 -10.15 19.58 -17.43
N GLY A 113 -9.11 18.95 -16.87
CA GLY A 113 -9.10 17.50 -16.70
C GLY A 113 -10.28 17.10 -15.80
N SER A 114 -11.25 16.35 -16.34
CA SER A 114 -12.40 15.89 -15.55
C SER A 114 -11.93 15.01 -14.39
N THR A 115 -12.62 15.06 -13.24
CA THR A 115 -12.35 14.17 -12.10
C THR A 115 -12.38 12.70 -12.51
N ALA A 116 -13.23 12.34 -13.47
CA ALA A 116 -13.30 11.02 -14.08
C ALA A 116 -11.98 10.60 -14.78
N SER A 117 -11.33 11.50 -15.52
CA SER A 117 -10.03 11.25 -16.15
C SER A 117 -8.93 11.01 -15.10
N GLY A 118 -8.99 11.72 -13.99
CA GLY A 118 -8.12 11.52 -12.83
C GLY A 118 -8.21 10.13 -12.21
N TRP A 119 -9.44 9.66 -11.96
CA TRP A 119 -9.70 8.31 -11.42
C TRP A 119 -9.35 7.20 -12.41
N ALA A 120 -9.64 7.38 -13.71
CA ALA A 120 -9.24 6.43 -14.74
C ALA A 120 -7.71 6.25 -14.76
N LYS A 121 -6.95 7.35 -14.68
CA LYS A 121 -5.48 7.30 -14.59
C LYS A 121 -5.00 6.58 -13.34
N TYR A 122 -5.68 6.77 -12.20
CA TYR A 122 -5.38 6.06 -10.96
C TYR A 122 -5.57 4.54 -11.12
N TYR A 123 -6.75 4.09 -11.58
CA TYR A 123 -7.04 2.67 -11.76
C TYR A 123 -6.13 2.00 -12.77
N ARG A 124 -5.87 2.68 -13.90
CA ARG A 124 -4.90 2.25 -14.91
C ARG A 124 -3.52 2.00 -14.28
N LYS A 125 -2.96 2.97 -13.54
CA LYS A 125 -1.66 2.79 -12.86
C LYS A 125 -1.63 1.60 -11.89
N ARG A 126 -2.75 1.31 -11.21
CA ARG A 126 -2.86 0.17 -10.28
C ARG A 126 -2.96 -1.15 -11.03
N ALA A 127 -3.80 -1.20 -12.07
CA ALA A 127 -3.91 -2.35 -12.96
C ALA A 127 -2.57 -2.71 -13.61
N ALA A 128 -1.84 -1.73 -14.15
CA ALA A 128 -0.50 -1.93 -14.73
C ALA A 128 0.54 -2.46 -13.74
N ARG A 129 0.35 -2.17 -12.45
CA ARG A 129 1.28 -2.60 -11.40
C ARG A 129 1.01 -4.04 -10.94
N ILE A 130 -0.24 -4.47 -10.95
CA ILE A 130 -0.69 -5.71 -10.30
C ILE A 130 -0.97 -6.79 -11.33
N LEU A 131 -1.88 -6.52 -12.27
CA LEU A 131 -2.48 -7.55 -13.12
C LEU A 131 -1.47 -8.36 -13.96
N PRO A 132 -0.43 -7.77 -14.59
CA PRO A 132 0.44 -8.54 -15.48
C PRO A 132 1.14 -9.71 -14.79
N ALA A 133 1.89 -9.44 -13.71
CA ALA A 133 2.60 -10.49 -12.99
C ALA A 133 1.64 -11.40 -12.21
N TYR A 134 0.53 -10.85 -11.71
CA TYR A 134 -0.51 -11.64 -11.07
C TYR A 134 -1.12 -12.70 -12.01
N TRP A 135 -1.52 -12.31 -13.22
CA TRP A 135 -2.09 -13.25 -14.18
C TRP A 135 -1.08 -14.30 -14.63
N VAL A 136 0.18 -13.91 -14.83
CA VAL A 136 1.25 -14.87 -15.14
C VAL A 136 1.38 -15.91 -14.02
N LEU A 137 1.40 -15.48 -12.75
CA LEU A 137 1.41 -16.40 -11.61
C LEU A 137 0.19 -17.33 -11.64
N VAL A 138 -1.02 -16.78 -11.68
CA VAL A 138 -2.27 -17.57 -11.61
C VAL A 138 -2.32 -18.62 -12.72
N VAL A 139 -2.04 -18.21 -13.97
CA VAL A 139 -2.05 -19.12 -15.12
C VAL A 139 -0.98 -20.21 -14.96
N LEU A 140 0.24 -19.84 -14.58
CA LEU A 140 1.33 -20.81 -14.42
C LEU A 140 1.04 -21.80 -13.31
N VAL A 141 0.60 -21.35 -12.13
CA VAL A 141 0.28 -22.23 -11.00
C VAL A 141 -0.83 -23.20 -11.36
N LEU A 142 -1.94 -22.73 -11.96
CA LEU A 142 -3.08 -23.58 -12.28
C LEU A 142 -2.81 -24.60 -13.40
N ILE A 143 -1.89 -24.30 -14.31
CA ILE A 143 -1.58 -25.19 -15.45
C ILE A 143 -0.38 -26.09 -15.15
N ALA A 144 0.70 -25.55 -14.57
CA ALA A 144 2.01 -26.20 -14.54
C ALA A 144 2.36 -26.85 -13.20
N LEU A 145 1.71 -26.47 -12.09
CA LEU A 145 2.03 -27.02 -10.77
C LEU A 145 0.99 -28.05 -10.32
N PRO A 146 1.42 -29.17 -9.69
CA PRO A 146 0.49 -30.17 -9.16
C PRO A 146 -0.54 -29.59 -8.19
N VAL A 147 -0.13 -28.62 -7.36
CA VAL A 147 -1.00 -27.93 -6.39
C VAL A 147 -2.12 -27.10 -7.04
N GLY A 148 -1.98 -26.77 -8.33
CA GLY A 148 -2.97 -26.02 -9.11
C GLY A 148 -3.96 -26.90 -9.87
N GLN A 149 -3.74 -28.22 -9.93
CA GLN A 149 -4.64 -29.14 -10.63
C GLN A 149 -6.04 -29.18 -9.98
N GLY A 150 -7.05 -29.58 -10.76
CA GLY A 150 -8.44 -29.69 -10.29
C GLY A 150 -9.21 -28.35 -10.19
N ALA A 151 -8.63 -27.23 -10.62
CA ALA A 151 -9.31 -25.94 -10.64
C ALA A 151 -10.47 -25.90 -11.66
N ASN A 152 -11.68 -25.69 -11.17
CA ASN A 152 -12.87 -25.55 -12.01
C ASN A 152 -13.01 -24.12 -12.60
N LEU A 153 -13.96 -23.92 -13.51
CA LEU A 153 -14.17 -22.61 -14.16
C LEU A 153 -14.42 -21.47 -13.17
N ARG A 154 -15.14 -21.74 -12.06
CA ARG A 154 -15.37 -20.73 -11.02
C ARG A 154 -14.05 -20.31 -10.39
N THR A 155 -13.21 -21.25 -9.99
CA THR A 155 -11.87 -20.99 -9.44
C THR A 155 -11.02 -20.16 -10.40
N TRP A 156 -11.04 -20.50 -11.69
CA TRP A 156 -10.34 -19.72 -12.72
C TRP A 156 -10.84 -18.27 -12.79
N LEU A 157 -12.16 -18.07 -12.91
CA LEU A 157 -12.74 -16.74 -13.04
C LEU A 157 -12.53 -15.89 -11.79
N THR A 158 -12.74 -16.46 -10.60
CA THR A 158 -12.62 -15.71 -9.34
C THR A 158 -11.17 -15.33 -9.04
N ASN A 159 -10.20 -16.23 -9.32
CA ASN A 159 -8.79 -15.90 -9.16
C ASN A 159 -8.32 -14.92 -10.23
N LEU A 160 -8.66 -15.08 -11.52
CA LEU A 160 -8.25 -14.12 -12.56
C LEU A 160 -8.81 -12.70 -12.35
N THR A 161 -9.98 -12.59 -11.72
CA THR A 161 -10.63 -11.30 -11.43
C THR A 161 -10.31 -10.74 -10.04
N LEU A 162 -9.51 -11.43 -9.23
CA LEU A 162 -9.22 -11.05 -7.83
C LEU A 162 -10.49 -10.97 -6.95
N THR A 163 -11.49 -11.81 -7.20
CA THR A 163 -12.76 -11.84 -6.47
C THR A 163 -12.96 -13.08 -5.60
N GLN A 164 -11.94 -13.94 -5.48
CA GLN A 164 -12.00 -15.22 -4.79
C GLN A 164 -12.44 -15.15 -3.32
N VAL A 165 -12.25 -14.02 -2.64
CA VAL A 165 -12.71 -13.84 -1.24
C VAL A 165 -14.24 -13.74 -1.12
N PHE A 166 -14.95 -13.42 -2.20
CA PHE A 166 -16.41 -13.25 -2.20
C PHE A 166 -17.17 -14.54 -2.55
N PHE A 167 -16.48 -15.61 -2.90
CA PHE A 167 -17.08 -16.86 -3.34
C PHE A 167 -16.55 -18.04 -2.51
N ALA A 168 -17.45 -18.94 -2.11
CA ALA A 168 -17.10 -20.17 -1.43
C ALA A 168 -16.12 -21.01 -2.27
N ASP A 169 -15.25 -21.76 -1.58
CA ASP A 169 -14.32 -22.75 -2.14
C ASP A 169 -13.44 -22.24 -3.30
N SER A 170 -13.20 -20.93 -3.35
CA SER A 170 -12.45 -20.27 -4.44
C SER A 170 -10.97 -20.02 -4.09
N LEU A 171 -10.56 -20.34 -2.85
CA LEU A 171 -9.17 -20.31 -2.39
C LEU A 171 -8.48 -21.61 -2.80
N HIS A 172 -7.79 -21.59 -3.94
CA HIS A 172 -7.17 -22.79 -4.52
C HIS A 172 -5.74 -23.03 -4.03
N GLY A 173 -5.31 -24.29 -4.08
CA GLY A 173 -3.94 -24.70 -3.76
C GLY A 173 -2.89 -23.89 -4.54
N GLY A 174 -1.84 -23.46 -3.85
CA GLY A 174 -0.78 -22.60 -4.41
C GLY A 174 -1.17 -21.13 -4.66
N LEU A 175 -2.46 -20.77 -4.48
CA LEU A 175 -2.98 -19.42 -4.68
C LEU A 175 -3.64 -18.84 -3.41
N THR A 176 -3.69 -19.59 -2.32
CA THR A 176 -4.42 -19.21 -1.10
C THR A 176 -3.98 -17.86 -0.55
N HIS A 177 -2.67 -17.55 -0.55
CA HIS A 177 -2.11 -16.28 -0.07
C HIS A 177 -2.64 -15.04 -0.81
N LEU A 178 -3.16 -15.21 -2.03
CA LEU A 178 -3.68 -14.13 -2.87
C LEU A 178 -4.98 -13.53 -2.33
N TRP A 179 -5.60 -14.13 -1.31
CA TRP A 179 -6.74 -13.55 -0.57
C TRP A 179 -6.45 -12.11 -0.13
N SER A 180 -5.24 -11.86 0.37
CA SER A 180 -4.82 -10.55 0.85
C SER A 180 -4.70 -9.53 -0.29
N LEU A 181 -4.30 -9.98 -1.48
CA LEU A 181 -4.23 -9.13 -2.67
C LEU A 181 -5.64 -8.77 -3.19
N SER A 182 -6.60 -9.70 -3.10
CA SER A 182 -8.01 -9.42 -3.39
C SER A 182 -8.57 -8.34 -2.45
N VAL A 183 -8.29 -8.44 -1.14
CA VAL A 183 -8.64 -7.41 -0.15
C VAL A 183 -7.98 -6.06 -0.47
N GLU A 184 -6.70 -6.06 -0.84
CA GLU A 184 -5.99 -4.84 -1.21
C GLU A 184 -6.55 -4.18 -2.48
N VAL A 185 -6.91 -4.96 -3.49
CA VAL A 185 -7.54 -4.45 -4.72
C VAL A 185 -8.93 -3.90 -4.44
N ALA A 186 -9.72 -4.55 -3.57
CA ALA A 186 -10.99 -4.01 -3.11
C ALA A 186 -10.83 -2.66 -2.39
N PHE A 187 -9.77 -2.50 -1.58
CA PHE A 187 -9.41 -1.19 -1.02
C PHE A 187 -9.05 -0.18 -2.11
N TYR A 188 -8.29 -0.58 -3.14
CA TYR A 188 -7.94 0.32 -4.25
C TYR A 188 -9.17 0.81 -5.02
N VAL A 189 -10.15 -0.07 -5.25
CA VAL A 189 -11.43 0.25 -5.91
C VAL A 189 -12.28 1.18 -5.05
N THR A 190 -12.30 1.00 -3.74
CA THR A 190 -13.13 1.80 -2.82
C THR A 190 -12.48 3.11 -2.38
N LEU A 191 -11.15 3.25 -2.48
CA LEU A 191 -10.42 4.44 -2.05
C LEU A 191 -10.99 5.77 -2.59
N PRO A 192 -11.37 5.89 -3.88
CA PRO A 192 -11.97 7.12 -4.39
C PRO A 192 -13.26 7.52 -3.68
N LEU A 193 -14.08 6.53 -3.27
CA LEU A 193 -15.31 6.78 -2.53
C LEU A 193 -15.00 7.36 -1.15
N PHE A 194 -14.00 6.81 -0.44
CA PHE A 194 -13.55 7.36 0.84
C PHE A 194 -12.98 8.77 0.68
N ALA A 195 -12.17 9.01 -0.35
CA ALA A 195 -11.62 10.33 -0.64
C ALA A 195 -12.73 11.37 -0.92
N ILE A 196 -13.77 10.99 -1.67
CA ILE A 196 -14.93 11.85 -1.94
C ILE A 196 -15.76 12.06 -0.67
N ALA A 197 -16.03 11.02 0.11
CA ALA A 197 -16.82 11.13 1.34
C ALA A 197 -16.14 12.04 2.38
N LEU A 198 -14.82 11.92 2.51
CA LEU A 198 -14.02 12.69 3.45
C LEU A 198 -13.60 14.07 2.92
N ARG A 199 -13.95 14.42 1.67
CA ARG A 199 -13.55 15.70 1.04
C ARG A 199 -14.11 16.93 1.77
N TRP A 200 -15.30 16.80 2.35
CA TRP A 200 -15.97 17.89 3.05
C TRP A 200 -15.35 18.21 4.42
N LEU A 201 -14.40 17.38 4.85
CA LEU A 201 -13.59 17.54 6.06
C LEU A 201 -12.21 18.17 5.74
N ASP A 202 -12.14 19.00 4.69
CA ASP A 202 -10.97 19.63 4.02
C ASP A 202 -9.90 20.27 4.97
N PRO A 203 -8.62 20.44 4.54
CA PRO A 203 -7.50 19.67 5.09
C PRO A 203 -6.51 20.51 5.92
N MET A 204 -6.81 21.78 6.23
CA MET A 204 -5.96 22.59 7.13
C MET A 204 -6.66 22.98 8.44
N ARG A 205 -8.00 23.02 8.46
CA ARG A 205 -8.80 23.38 9.66
C ARG A 205 -9.51 22.18 10.30
N ARG A 206 -9.84 21.13 9.53
CA ARG A 206 -10.66 19.99 9.99
C ARG A 206 -9.93 18.64 9.99
N GLN A 207 -8.59 18.65 9.95
CA GLN A 207 -7.78 17.42 9.98
C GLN A 207 -8.14 16.48 11.15
N GLY A 208 -8.42 17.04 12.34
CA GLY A 208 -8.86 16.26 13.49
C GLY A 208 -10.16 15.48 13.22
N ALA A 209 -11.12 16.08 12.51
CA ALA A 209 -12.38 15.41 12.17
C ALA A 209 -12.18 14.24 11.18
N ARG A 210 -11.21 14.34 10.26
CA ARG A 210 -10.85 13.22 9.37
C ARG A 210 -10.22 12.06 10.13
N ILE A 211 -9.30 12.36 11.04
CA ILE A 211 -8.68 11.33 11.89
C ILE A 211 -9.78 10.64 12.72
N VAL A 212 -10.69 11.42 13.33
CA VAL A 212 -11.84 10.87 14.06
C VAL A 212 -12.74 10.03 13.16
N ALA A 213 -13.03 10.46 11.93
CA ALA A 213 -13.82 9.67 10.98
C ALA A 213 -13.12 8.36 10.59
N LEU A 214 -11.81 8.38 10.33
CA LEU A 214 -11.01 7.18 10.04
C LEU A 214 -10.97 6.23 11.24
N LEU A 215 -10.85 6.76 12.46
CA LEU A 215 -10.94 5.97 13.70
C LEU A 215 -12.32 5.36 13.86
N GLY A 216 -13.40 6.11 13.59
CA GLY A 216 -14.77 5.62 13.62
C GLY A 216 -15.00 4.50 12.59
N LEU A 217 -14.56 4.68 11.34
CA LEU A 217 -14.62 3.63 10.32
C LEU A 217 -13.77 2.42 10.68
N SER A 218 -12.62 2.61 11.34
CA SER A 218 -11.80 1.51 11.86
C SER A 218 -12.52 0.75 12.96
N ALA A 219 -13.23 1.44 13.86
CA ALA A 219 -14.06 0.80 14.88
C ALA A 219 -15.22 -0.01 14.26
N LEU A 220 -15.87 0.54 13.22
CA LEU A 220 -16.93 -0.16 12.48
C LEU A 220 -16.40 -1.39 11.73
N SER A 221 -15.19 -1.31 11.17
CA SER A 221 -14.50 -2.43 10.50
C SER A 221 -14.35 -3.65 11.42
N PHE A 222 -14.07 -3.42 12.70
CA PHE A 222 -14.03 -4.50 13.68
C PHE A 222 -15.39 -5.16 13.89
N GLY A 223 -16.48 -4.40 13.81
CA GLY A 223 -17.86 -4.89 13.91
C GLY A 223 -18.33 -5.77 12.74
N TRP A 224 -17.56 -5.83 11.65
CA TRP A 224 -17.96 -6.47 10.39
C TRP A 224 -18.49 -7.90 10.55
N VAL A 225 -17.81 -8.71 11.36
CA VAL A 225 -18.12 -10.14 11.52
C VAL A 225 -19.41 -10.44 12.27
N TRP A 226 -20.06 -9.42 12.84
CA TRP A 226 -21.37 -9.53 13.50
C TRP A 226 -22.51 -8.91 12.68
N LEU A 227 -22.22 -8.35 11.51
CA LEU A 227 -23.28 -7.84 10.65
C LEU A 227 -24.12 -9.02 10.11
N PRO A 228 -25.46 -8.98 10.24
CA PRO A 228 -26.35 -10.04 9.76
C PRO A 228 -26.52 -9.93 8.23
N LEU A 229 -25.42 -10.06 7.50
CA LEU A 229 -25.41 -10.05 6.05
C LEU A 229 -25.72 -11.46 5.53
N PRO A 230 -26.55 -11.61 4.47
CA PRO A 230 -26.80 -12.90 3.85
C PRO A 230 -25.55 -13.34 3.09
N TYR A 231 -24.65 -14.04 3.76
CA TYR A 231 -23.52 -14.68 3.10
C TYR A 231 -24.01 -15.95 2.39
N PRO A 232 -23.63 -16.16 1.12
CA PRO A 232 -23.75 -17.47 0.52
C PRO A 232 -23.01 -18.51 1.37
N ASP A 233 -23.58 -19.70 1.51
CA ASP A 233 -22.97 -20.79 2.27
C ASP A 233 -21.53 -21.04 1.81
N GLY A 234 -20.60 -21.17 2.77
CA GLY A 234 -19.17 -21.40 2.51
C GLY A 234 -18.32 -20.15 2.27
N VAL A 235 -18.89 -18.94 2.24
CA VAL A 235 -18.10 -17.70 2.18
C VAL A 235 -17.55 -17.36 3.57
N ASN A 236 -16.22 -17.24 3.68
CA ASN A 236 -15.58 -16.91 4.94
C ASN A 236 -15.71 -15.39 5.25
N PRO A 237 -16.40 -14.99 6.34
CA PRO A 237 -16.60 -13.58 6.70
C PRO A 237 -15.32 -12.91 7.22
N HIS A 238 -14.33 -13.68 7.67
CA HIS A 238 -13.08 -13.17 8.26
C HIS A 238 -12.06 -12.69 7.24
N ILE A 239 -12.18 -13.08 5.97
CA ILE A 239 -11.28 -12.66 4.88
C ILE A 239 -11.86 -11.54 4.00
N GLN A 240 -12.98 -10.93 4.43
CA GLN A 240 -13.66 -9.89 3.66
C GLN A 240 -12.94 -8.54 3.74
N PRO A 241 -12.94 -7.72 2.67
CA PRO A 241 -12.20 -6.47 2.66
C PRO A 241 -12.54 -5.50 3.79
N ALA A 242 -13.82 -5.43 4.16
CA ALA A 242 -14.29 -4.54 5.21
C ALA A 242 -13.75 -4.91 6.61
N ALA A 243 -13.37 -6.17 6.85
CA ALA A 243 -12.81 -6.61 8.12
C ALA A 243 -11.37 -6.09 8.36
N TYR A 244 -10.67 -5.68 7.30
CA TYR A 244 -9.27 -5.22 7.35
C TYR A 244 -9.10 -3.71 7.11
N PHE A 245 -10.19 -2.95 6.99
CA PHE A 245 -10.12 -1.50 6.74
C PHE A 245 -9.27 -0.77 7.80
N SER A 246 -9.33 -1.20 9.06
CA SER A 246 -8.53 -0.62 10.15
C SER A 246 -7.02 -0.64 9.87
N TRP A 247 -6.50 -1.68 9.20
CA TRP A 247 -5.08 -1.79 8.85
C TRP A 247 -4.66 -0.76 7.81
N PHE A 248 -5.51 -0.51 6.80
CA PHE A 248 -5.31 0.57 5.83
C PHE A 248 -5.44 1.95 6.48
N ALA A 249 -6.44 2.11 7.35
CA ALA A 249 -6.72 3.37 8.05
C ALA A 249 -5.57 3.80 8.95
N ALA A 250 -4.85 2.87 9.59
CA ALA A 250 -3.62 3.18 10.32
C ALA A 250 -2.60 3.94 9.44
N GLY A 251 -2.41 3.46 8.21
CA GLY A 251 -1.55 4.11 7.23
C GLY A 251 -2.06 5.48 6.81
N MET A 252 -3.37 5.58 6.56
CA MET A 252 -4.02 6.85 6.21
C MET A 252 -3.86 7.90 7.34
N ILE A 253 -4.01 7.48 8.60
CA ILE A 253 -3.81 8.34 9.78
C ILE A 253 -2.34 8.77 9.90
N LEU A 254 -1.39 7.87 9.67
CA LEU A 254 0.04 8.24 9.64
C LEU A 254 0.33 9.30 8.55
N ALA A 255 -0.31 9.18 7.38
CA ALA A 255 -0.21 10.18 6.32
C ALA A 255 -0.89 11.52 6.68
N GLU A 256 -1.99 11.51 7.46
CA GLU A 256 -2.54 12.72 8.07
C GLU A 256 -1.49 13.38 8.97
N VAL A 257 -0.89 12.62 9.89
CA VAL A 257 0.11 13.14 10.83
C VAL A 257 1.33 13.70 10.08
N GLU A 258 1.87 12.99 9.09
CA GLU A 258 2.98 13.46 8.25
C GLU A 258 2.63 14.79 7.55
N SER A 259 1.39 14.93 7.07
CA SER A 259 0.96 16.14 6.35
C SER A 259 0.95 17.41 7.20
N LEU A 260 1.02 17.30 8.53
CA LEU A 260 1.19 18.44 9.43
C LEU A 260 2.48 19.24 9.14
N ALA A 261 3.45 18.64 8.44
CA ALA A 261 4.67 19.32 8.00
C ALA A 261 4.38 20.52 7.07
N GLY A 262 3.26 20.47 6.33
CA GLY A 262 2.83 21.56 5.46
C GLY A 262 2.01 22.64 6.16
N SER A 263 1.72 22.51 7.46
CA SER A 263 0.91 23.48 8.21
C SER A 263 1.77 24.60 8.81
N GLU A 264 1.27 25.83 8.72
CA GLU A 264 1.91 27.00 9.34
C GLU A 264 1.62 27.12 10.86
N SER A 265 0.69 26.31 11.39
CA SER A 265 0.28 26.38 12.79
C SER A 265 1.38 25.90 13.75
N ALA A 266 1.66 26.69 14.79
CA ALA A 266 2.56 26.30 15.89
C ALA A 266 2.10 25.03 16.64
N ARG A 267 0.78 24.76 16.69
CA ARG A 267 0.25 23.51 17.27
C ARG A 267 0.58 22.31 16.39
N ALA A 268 0.41 22.42 15.08
CA ALA A 268 0.71 21.36 14.12
C ALA A 268 2.20 20.99 14.14
N ARG A 269 3.09 21.99 14.16
CA ARG A 269 4.54 21.76 14.28
C ARG A 269 4.91 21.03 15.56
N ARG A 270 4.34 21.43 16.72
CA ARG A 270 4.58 20.75 18.00
C ARG A 270 4.14 19.28 17.98
N ILE A 271 2.94 18.99 17.47
CA ILE A 271 2.43 17.62 17.35
C ILE A 271 3.34 16.78 16.45
N LEU A 272 3.75 17.31 15.29
CA LEU A 272 4.63 16.60 14.37
C LEU A 272 6.00 16.32 14.99
N GLU A 273 6.63 17.31 15.65
CA GLU A 273 7.94 17.12 16.27
C GLU A 273 7.88 16.12 17.44
N GLN A 274 6.80 16.12 18.23
CA GLN A 274 6.56 15.08 19.23
C GLN A 274 6.41 13.71 18.57
N ALA A 275 5.59 13.60 17.52
CA ALA A 275 5.40 12.35 16.79
C ALA A 275 6.71 11.82 16.19
N LYS A 276 7.56 12.69 15.61
CA LYS A 276 8.91 12.34 15.14
C LYS A 276 9.83 11.89 16.27
N ARG A 277 9.78 12.56 17.43
CA ARG A 277 10.57 12.16 18.61
C ARG A 277 10.19 10.76 19.07
N PHE A 278 8.90 10.46 19.17
CA PHE A 278 8.43 9.11 19.48
C PHE A 278 8.78 8.11 18.38
N ALA A 279 8.65 8.47 17.10
CA ALA A 279 9.03 7.63 15.96
C ALA A 279 10.53 7.26 15.97
N ARG A 280 11.40 8.13 16.50
CA ARG A 280 12.83 7.84 16.65
C ARG A 280 13.15 6.84 17.76
N LEU A 281 12.23 6.58 18.70
CA LEU A 281 12.37 5.55 19.73
C LEU A 281 12.10 4.15 19.16
N ARG A 282 12.88 3.75 18.14
CA ARG A 282 12.59 2.55 17.31
C ARG A 282 12.48 1.26 18.11
N TRP A 283 13.30 1.10 19.14
CA TRP A 283 13.25 -0.07 20.02
C TRP A 283 11.91 -0.23 20.74
N LEU A 284 11.26 0.88 21.11
CA LEU A 284 9.92 0.84 21.70
C LEU A 284 8.91 0.30 20.69
N TRP A 285 8.95 0.79 19.44
CA TRP A 285 8.04 0.33 18.39
C TRP A 285 8.29 -1.12 17.97
N ILE A 286 9.55 -1.54 17.91
CA ILE A 286 9.91 -2.95 17.70
C ILE A 286 9.39 -3.80 18.86
N GLY A 287 9.54 -3.33 20.10
CA GLY A 287 8.98 -3.99 21.29
C GLY A 287 7.45 -4.11 21.25
N VAL A 288 6.75 -3.06 20.78
CA VAL A 288 5.29 -3.08 20.57
C VAL A 288 4.90 -4.09 19.49
N ALA A 289 5.63 -4.15 18.37
CA ALA A 289 5.38 -5.10 17.30
C ALA A 289 5.60 -6.55 17.77
N VAL A 290 6.72 -6.83 18.45
CA VAL A 290 7.01 -8.15 19.04
C VAL A 290 5.98 -8.51 20.11
N GLY A 291 5.58 -7.55 20.95
CA GLY A 291 4.52 -7.73 21.95
C GLY A 291 3.17 -8.06 21.32
N ALA A 292 2.82 -7.44 20.18
CA ALA A 292 1.61 -7.75 19.43
C ALA A 292 1.65 -9.18 18.83
N LEU A 293 2.80 -9.62 18.30
CA LEU A 293 2.99 -11.01 17.85
C LEU A 293 2.85 -12.00 19.00
N TRP A 294 3.52 -11.73 20.12
CA TRP A 294 3.45 -12.57 21.31
C TRP A 294 2.02 -12.66 21.85
N LEU A 295 1.32 -11.53 21.95
CA LEU A 295 -0.05 -11.47 22.45
C LEU A 295 -1.01 -12.25 21.53
N ALA A 296 -0.87 -12.08 20.21
CA ALA A 296 -1.65 -12.83 19.24
C ALA A 296 -1.36 -14.33 19.29
N ALA A 297 -0.09 -14.70 19.44
CA ALA A 297 0.32 -16.10 19.59
C ALA A 297 -0.25 -16.71 20.88
N PHE A 298 -0.20 -15.99 21.99
CA PHE A 298 -0.71 -16.41 23.30
C PHE A 298 -2.24 -16.54 23.32
N MET A 299 -2.96 -15.59 22.75
CA MET A 299 -4.43 -15.52 22.78
C MET A 299 -5.13 -16.33 21.68
N GLY A 300 -4.41 -16.64 20.59
CA GLY A 300 -4.97 -17.32 19.43
C GLY A 300 -4.93 -18.85 19.56
N PRO A 301 -5.89 -19.56 18.96
CA PRO A 301 -5.86 -21.00 18.94
C PRO A 301 -4.71 -21.54 18.08
N GLU A 302 -4.29 -22.76 18.38
CA GLU A 302 -3.23 -23.47 17.67
C GLU A 302 -3.80 -24.28 16.50
N GLY A 303 -3.06 -24.34 15.39
CA GLY A 303 -3.41 -25.13 14.22
C GLY A 303 -4.53 -24.56 13.35
N LEU A 304 -5.03 -25.40 12.44
CA LEU A 304 -6.13 -25.09 11.52
C LEU A 304 -7.49 -25.30 12.21
N VAL A 305 -7.85 -24.39 13.10
CA VAL A 305 -9.20 -24.34 13.65
C VAL A 305 -9.98 -23.15 13.09
N GLU A 306 -11.30 -23.30 12.99
CA GLU A 306 -12.18 -22.18 12.72
C GLU A 306 -12.08 -21.17 13.87
N LEU A 307 -11.80 -19.91 13.54
CA LEU A 307 -11.75 -18.86 14.54
C LEU A 307 -13.16 -18.49 14.97
N SER A 308 -13.38 -18.33 16.26
CA SER A 308 -14.53 -17.55 16.72
C SER A 308 -14.38 -16.08 16.30
N ASN A 309 -15.50 -15.36 16.19
CA ASN A 309 -15.49 -13.92 15.87
C ASN A 309 -14.65 -13.10 16.88
N TRP A 310 -14.54 -13.57 18.13
CA TRP A 310 -13.76 -12.89 19.17
C TRP A 310 -12.25 -13.19 19.07
N GLU A 311 -11.87 -14.39 18.65
CA GLU A 311 -10.48 -14.68 18.30
C GLU A 311 -10.05 -13.92 17.04
N PHE A 312 -10.90 -13.88 16.02
CA PHE A 312 -10.68 -13.07 14.83
C PHE A 312 -10.47 -11.60 15.21
N LEU A 313 -11.35 -11.03 16.04
CA LEU A 313 -11.21 -9.63 16.46
C LEU A 313 -9.87 -9.37 17.15
N ARG A 314 -9.52 -10.19 18.16
CA ARG A 314 -8.25 -10.04 18.90
C ARG A 314 -7.04 -10.14 17.97
N ARG A 315 -7.07 -11.09 17.02
CA ARG A 315 -6.03 -11.25 15.98
C ARG A 315 -5.93 -9.99 15.11
N THR A 316 -7.05 -9.46 14.64
CA THR A 316 -7.08 -8.28 13.76
C THR A 316 -6.61 -7.01 14.49
N TRP A 317 -6.90 -6.88 15.79
CA TRP A 317 -6.35 -5.80 16.63
C TRP A 317 -4.83 -5.92 16.80
N CYS A 318 -4.31 -7.11 17.06
CA CYS A 318 -2.86 -7.31 17.16
C CYS A 318 -2.17 -7.02 15.82
N GLY A 319 -2.77 -7.43 14.70
CA GLY A 319 -2.30 -7.11 13.35
C GLY A 319 -2.30 -5.59 13.07
N LEU A 320 -3.32 -4.87 13.53
CA LEU A 320 -3.37 -3.40 13.44
C LEU A 320 -2.20 -2.76 14.20
N VAL A 321 -1.98 -3.16 15.45
CA VAL A 321 -0.89 -2.66 16.28
C VAL A 321 0.46 -2.99 15.66
N PHE A 322 0.64 -4.21 15.17
CA PHE A 322 1.86 -4.66 14.49
C PHE A 322 2.15 -3.82 13.23
N GLY A 323 1.18 -3.70 12.32
CA GLY A 323 1.32 -2.93 11.09
C GLY A 323 1.63 -1.45 11.35
N ALA A 324 0.91 -0.83 12.29
CA ALA A 324 1.15 0.55 12.70
C ALA A 324 2.54 0.72 13.35
N ALA A 325 2.99 -0.23 14.15
CA ALA A 325 4.28 -0.17 14.83
C ALA A 325 5.47 -0.38 13.88
N ILE A 326 5.31 -1.22 12.86
CA ILE A 326 6.33 -1.43 11.83
C ILE A 326 6.36 -0.29 10.81
N ILE A 327 5.23 0.34 10.45
CA ILE A 327 5.24 1.44 9.46
C ILE A 327 5.48 2.81 10.10
N GLY A 328 4.86 3.08 11.25
CA GLY A 328 4.82 4.40 11.91
C GLY A 328 6.18 5.09 12.07
N PRO A 329 7.20 4.43 12.64
CA PRO A 329 8.53 5.00 12.85
C PRO A 329 9.15 5.52 11.56
N TRP A 330 9.10 4.74 10.48
CA TRP A 330 9.73 5.07 9.21
C TRP A 330 8.83 5.91 8.28
N ALA A 331 7.52 5.96 8.54
CA ALA A 331 6.62 6.90 7.89
C ALA A 331 6.85 8.34 8.38
N LEU A 332 7.11 8.52 9.69
CA LEU A 332 7.26 9.84 10.31
C LEU A 332 8.73 10.29 10.42
N ALA A 333 9.66 9.35 10.61
CA ALA A 333 11.10 9.57 10.73
C ALA A 333 11.85 8.57 9.80
N PRO A 334 11.91 8.86 8.48
CA PRO A 334 12.31 7.90 7.46
C PRO A 334 13.81 7.58 7.42
N GLU A 335 14.62 8.10 8.34
CA GLU A 335 16.08 7.95 8.29
C GLU A 335 16.49 6.51 8.60
N SER A 336 17.10 5.75 7.69
CA SER A 336 17.59 4.40 8.03
C SER A 336 18.86 4.10 7.28
N ARG A 337 19.84 3.49 7.94
CA ARG A 337 21.06 3.00 7.28
C ARG A 337 20.87 1.59 6.71
N VAL A 338 20.18 0.72 7.46
CA VAL A 338 19.99 -0.68 7.08
C VAL A 338 18.98 -0.83 5.94
N LEU A 339 17.82 -0.19 6.07
CA LEU A 339 16.71 -0.32 5.10
C LEU A 339 16.99 0.37 3.76
N THR A 340 18.00 1.23 3.70
CA THR A 340 18.39 1.99 2.50
C THR A 340 19.60 1.40 1.79
N THR A 341 20.12 0.26 2.27
CA THR A 341 21.19 -0.49 1.59
C THR A 341 20.74 -0.92 0.20
N PRO A 342 21.67 -1.05 -0.78
CA PRO A 342 21.32 -1.47 -2.14
C PRO A 342 20.57 -2.81 -2.20
N VAL A 343 20.93 -3.75 -1.32
CA VAL A 343 20.27 -5.06 -1.20
C VAL A 343 18.82 -4.90 -0.76
N MET A 344 18.57 -4.15 0.32
CA MET A 344 17.20 -3.93 0.81
C MET A 344 16.35 -3.16 -0.20
N GLN A 345 16.94 -2.24 -0.96
CA GLN A 345 16.25 -1.54 -2.04
C GLN A 345 15.93 -2.49 -3.21
N ALA A 346 16.82 -3.42 -3.56
CA ALA A 346 16.56 -4.42 -4.59
C ALA A 346 15.44 -5.38 -4.19
N LEU A 347 15.52 -5.95 -2.98
CA LEU A 347 14.48 -6.83 -2.44
C LEU A 347 13.14 -6.11 -2.29
N GLY A 348 13.16 -4.83 -1.90
CA GLY A 348 11.97 -4.00 -1.81
C GLY A 348 11.28 -3.79 -3.16
N ARG A 349 12.07 -3.54 -4.21
CA ARG A 349 11.55 -3.42 -5.59
C ARG A 349 10.92 -4.71 -6.08
N TRP A 350 11.53 -5.85 -5.74
CA TRP A 350 11.02 -7.18 -6.10
C TRP A 350 9.98 -7.72 -5.13
N SER A 351 9.64 -6.98 -4.06
CA SER A 351 8.81 -7.51 -2.96
C SER A 351 7.44 -8.01 -3.43
N TYR A 352 6.90 -7.42 -4.50
CA TYR A 352 5.64 -7.87 -5.08
C TYR A 352 5.80 -9.24 -5.74
N GLY A 353 6.83 -9.43 -6.57
CA GLY A 353 7.20 -10.74 -7.09
C GLY A 353 7.52 -11.76 -5.99
N ILE A 354 8.22 -11.35 -4.93
CA ILE A 354 8.53 -12.24 -3.78
C ILE A 354 7.22 -12.70 -3.13
N PHE A 355 6.31 -11.78 -2.86
CA PHE A 355 4.98 -12.09 -2.34
C PHE A 355 4.16 -12.97 -3.29
N LEU A 356 4.23 -12.76 -4.61
CA LEU A 356 3.48 -13.56 -5.58
C LEU A 356 3.98 -15.01 -5.63
N TRP A 357 5.28 -15.18 -5.84
CA TRP A 357 5.87 -16.48 -6.21
C TRP A 357 6.18 -17.39 -5.02
N HIS A 358 6.26 -16.87 -3.79
CA HIS A 358 6.77 -17.68 -2.68
C HIS A 358 5.99 -18.97 -2.40
N MET A 359 4.66 -18.98 -2.48
CA MET A 359 3.89 -20.23 -2.27
C MET A 359 4.14 -21.27 -3.38
N ALA A 360 4.30 -20.81 -4.62
CA ALA A 360 4.66 -21.67 -5.73
C ALA A 360 6.09 -22.22 -5.60
N MET A 361 7.02 -21.40 -5.11
CA MET A 361 8.40 -21.84 -4.87
C MET A 361 8.52 -22.72 -3.63
N LEU A 362 7.70 -22.48 -2.61
CA LEU A 362 7.61 -23.32 -1.42
C LEU A 362 7.10 -24.72 -1.79
N SER A 363 6.08 -24.83 -2.65
CA SER A 363 5.60 -26.14 -3.12
C SER A 363 6.63 -26.91 -3.96
N VAL A 364 7.56 -26.20 -4.61
CA VAL A 364 8.72 -26.79 -5.30
C VAL A 364 9.85 -27.15 -4.33
N ALA A 365 10.03 -26.40 -3.24
CA ALA A 365 11.10 -26.61 -2.27
C ALA A 365 11.00 -27.97 -1.55
N PHE A 366 9.79 -28.38 -1.14
CA PHE A 366 9.57 -29.69 -0.48
C PHE A 366 10.07 -30.89 -1.31
N PRO A 367 9.61 -31.11 -2.56
CA PRO A 367 10.10 -32.23 -3.37
C PRO A 367 11.58 -32.10 -3.75
N LEU A 368 12.10 -30.87 -3.93
CA LEU A 368 13.52 -30.65 -4.19
C LEU A 368 14.40 -31.13 -3.02
N LEU A 369 13.94 -30.91 -1.79
CA LEU A 369 14.64 -31.28 -0.56
C LEU A 369 14.38 -32.73 -0.12
N GLY A 370 13.39 -33.40 -0.71
CA GLY A 370 12.97 -34.74 -0.27
C GLY A 370 12.34 -34.76 1.12
N VAL A 371 11.83 -33.62 1.60
CA VAL A 371 11.17 -33.49 2.91
C VAL A 371 9.65 -33.46 2.75
N SER A 372 8.92 -34.02 3.70
CA SER A 372 7.46 -34.02 3.69
C SER A 372 6.89 -32.75 4.36
N ILE A 373 5.65 -32.40 4.02
CA ILE A 373 4.93 -31.32 4.72
C ILE A 373 4.68 -31.77 6.17
N PHE A 374 4.85 -30.84 7.12
CA PHE A 374 4.77 -31.08 8.58
C PHE A 374 5.89 -31.95 9.15
N ASP A 375 7.03 -32.07 8.45
CA ASP A 375 8.20 -32.85 8.88
C ASP A 375 9.29 -31.98 9.55
N GLY A 376 8.99 -30.74 9.93
CA GLY A 376 9.97 -29.80 10.50
C GLY A 376 10.90 -29.16 9.47
N HIS A 377 12.19 -29.03 9.80
CA HIS A 377 13.25 -28.50 8.91
C HIS A 377 13.06 -27.03 8.48
N ILE A 378 12.42 -26.21 9.34
CA ILE A 378 12.06 -24.82 9.04
C ILE A 378 13.20 -23.99 8.43
N VAL A 379 14.42 -24.06 8.97
CA VAL A 379 15.55 -23.24 8.49
C VAL A 379 15.92 -23.63 7.06
N LEU A 380 16.00 -24.94 6.78
CA LEU A 380 16.37 -25.45 5.46
C LEU A 380 15.30 -25.10 4.42
N VAL A 381 14.03 -25.37 4.72
CA VAL A 381 12.90 -25.07 3.84
C VAL A 381 12.80 -23.56 3.59
N TRP A 382 13.01 -22.74 4.61
CA TRP A 382 12.99 -21.27 4.47
C TRP A 382 14.11 -20.77 3.56
N LEU A 383 15.35 -21.23 3.76
CA LEU A 383 16.51 -20.82 2.96
C LEU A 383 16.32 -21.19 1.48
N VAL A 384 15.90 -22.43 1.20
CA VAL A 384 15.65 -22.88 -0.18
C VAL A 384 14.49 -22.10 -0.80
N THR A 385 13.39 -21.90 -0.06
CA THR A 385 12.25 -21.12 -0.55
C THR A 385 12.65 -19.69 -0.92
N VAL A 386 13.44 -19.02 -0.07
CA VAL A 386 13.96 -17.68 -0.35
C VAL A 386 14.91 -17.69 -1.55
N ALA A 387 15.81 -18.67 -1.62
CA ALA A 387 16.78 -18.82 -2.70
C ALA A 387 16.11 -19.07 -4.07
N LEU A 388 14.96 -19.74 -4.11
CA LEU A 388 14.15 -19.92 -5.32
C LEU A 388 13.30 -18.69 -5.63
N THR A 389 12.71 -18.08 -4.60
CA THR A 389 11.77 -16.96 -4.75
C THR A 389 12.43 -15.67 -5.21
N ILE A 390 13.61 -15.32 -4.69
CA ILE A 390 14.27 -14.04 -5.05
C ILE A 390 14.61 -13.99 -6.55
N PRO A 391 15.27 -15.00 -7.15
CA PRO A 391 15.53 -15.02 -8.59
C PRO A 391 14.26 -15.00 -9.43
N MET A 392 13.25 -15.80 -9.05
CA MET A 392 11.96 -15.81 -9.76
C MET A 392 11.27 -14.45 -9.70
N ALA A 393 11.29 -13.79 -8.54
CA ALA A 393 10.74 -12.45 -8.37
C ALA A 393 11.49 -11.40 -9.20
N ALA A 394 12.83 -11.47 -9.24
CA ALA A 394 13.64 -10.59 -10.06
C ALA A 394 13.37 -10.79 -11.56
N ALA A 395 13.24 -12.05 -12.01
CA ALA A 395 12.88 -12.39 -13.38
C ALA A 395 11.48 -11.91 -13.75
N SER A 396 10.48 -12.18 -12.91
CA SER A 396 9.10 -11.68 -13.06
C SER A 396 9.06 -10.15 -13.15
N TYR A 397 9.84 -9.47 -12.31
CA TYR A 397 9.94 -8.01 -12.34
C TYR A 397 10.51 -7.51 -13.68
N ALA A 398 11.63 -8.09 -14.14
CA ALA A 398 12.32 -7.65 -15.34
C ALA A 398 11.58 -8.00 -16.64
N LEU A 399 10.92 -9.17 -16.68
CA LEU A 399 10.30 -9.72 -17.90
C LEU A 399 8.82 -9.40 -18.02
N VAL A 400 8.11 -9.18 -16.91
CA VAL A 400 6.65 -8.98 -16.91
C VAL A 400 6.29 -7.61 -16.38
N GLU A 401 6.67 -7.29 -15.14
CA GLU A 401 6.18 -6.07 -14.47
C GLU A 401 6.70 -4.79 -15.13
N GLU A 402 8.01 -4.70 -15.35
CA GLU A 402 8.66 -3.51 -15.88
C GLU A 402 8.28 -3.27 -17.36
N PRO A 403 8.29 -4.28 -18.27
CA PRO A 403 7.84 -4.11 -19.64
C PRO A 403 6.36 -3.72 -19.73
N ALA A 404 5.47 -4.38 -18.97
CA ALA A 404 4.06 -4.05 -18.97
C ALA A 404 3.81 -2.62 -18.47
N ARG A 405 4.51 -2.21 -17.41
CA ARG A 405 4.43 -0.84 -16.87
C ARG A 405 4.88 0.21 -17.88
N ARG A 406 5.97 -0.04 -18.61
CA ARG A 406 6.47 0.86 -19.66
C ARG A 406 5.56 0.90 -20.88
N TRP A 407 5.00 -0.24 -21.28
CA TRP A 407 4.09 -0.33 -22.41
C TRP A 407 2.76 0.38 -22.11
N LEU A 408 2.11 0.05 -20.98
CA LEU A 408 0.87 0.69 -20.55
C LEU A 408 1.06 2.20 -20.29
N GLY A 409 2.22 2.59 -19.73
CA GLY A 409 2.58 3.99 -19.58
C GLY A 409 2.65 4.75 -20.90
N ARG A 410 3.16 4.13 -21.97
CA ARG A 410 3.23 4.71 -23.32
C ARG A 410 1.84 4.80 -23.98
N VAL A 411 1.07 3.71 -23.93
CA VAL A 411 -0.29 3.65 -24.51
C VAL A 411 -1.17 4.73 -23.89
N TRP A 412 -1.18 4.84 -22.57
CA TRP A 412 -2.02 5.82 -21.88
C TRP A 412 -1.51 7.27 -21.99
N ALA A 413 -0.21 7.48 -22.22
CA ALA A 413 0.32 8.80 -22.53
C ALA A 413 -0.04 9.25 -23.96
N ASN A 414 -0.29 8.30 -24.86
CA ASN A 414 -0.74 8.59 -26.23
C ASN A 414 -2.25 8.85 -26.26
N ASP A 415 -3.06 8.08 -25.52
CA ASP A 415 -4.51 8.34 -25.36
C ASP A 415 -4.80 9.79 -24.90
N ALA A 416 -4.01 10.29 -23.94
CA ALA A 416 -4.18 11.65 -23.41
C ALA A 416 -3.86 12.74 -24.46
N ARG A 417 -3.01 12.43 -25.45
CA ARG A 417 -2.65 13.35 -26.54
C ARG A 417 -3.66 13.33 -27.68
N THR A 418 -4.26 12.18 -27.99
CA THR A 418 -5.30 12.07 -29.02
C THR A 418 -6.66 12.62 -28.59
N THR A 419 -6.92 12.75 -27.28
CA THR A 419 -8.15 13.39 -26.77
C THR A 419 -8.05 14.90 -26.57
N ALA A 420 -6.89 15.52 -26.86
CA ALA A 420 -6.77 16.97 -26.84
C ALA A 420 -7.53 17.53 -28.07
N PRO A 421 -8.49 18.48 -27.89
CA PRO A 421 -9.17 19.06 -29.03
C PRO A 421 -8.12 19.74 -29.91
N VAL A 422 -8.08 19.35 -31.19
CA VAL A 422 -7.33 20.07 -32.21
C VAL A 422 -7.84 21.51 -32.16
N ALA A 423 -6.99 22.44 -31.74
CA ALA A 423 -7.31 23.85 -31.80
C ALA A 423 -7.56 24.17 -33.28
N ALA A 424 -8.84 24.35 -33.64
CA ALA A 424 -9.21 24.87 -34.94
C ALA A 424 -8.61 26.27 -35.03
N SER A 425 -7.62 26.40 -35.91
CA SER A 425 -6.93 27.64 -36.28
C SER A 425 -7.86 28.63 -36.95
#